data_AF-A0A8J7R1H4-F1
#
_entry.id   AF-A0A8J7R1H4-F1
#
_cell.length_a   1.000
_cell.length_b   1.000
_cell.length_c   1.000
_cell.angle_alpha   90.00
_cell.angle_beta   90.00
_cell.angle_gamma   90.00
#
_symmetry.space_group_name_H-M   'P 1'
#
loop_
_entity.id
_entity.type
_entity.pdbx_description
1 polymer ?
#
loop_
_entity_poly.entity_id
_entity_poly.type
_entity_poly.pdbx_seq_one_letter_code
_entity_poly.pdbx_strand_id
1 'polypeptide(L)'
;MREEVRERLGGLFGVVSENQLPRDLFFGVDYHSHLGTEVGGIAFLDEDIEVISKDIGNSQFKSEFRECYGRIKGRLGIGVISDMEEGQPIKFESRIGTFALCTTGLARNASEL
;
A
#
# COMPACT_ATOMS: atom_id res chain seq x y z
N MET A 1 -17.92 9.43 -24.33
CA MET A 1 -17.76 8.24 -23.46
C MET A 1 -17.59 8.79 -22.05
N ARG A 2 -18.58 8.64 -21.17
CA ARG A 2 -18.41 9.08 -19.77
C ARG A 2 -17.47 8.08 -19.13
N GLU A 3 -16.34 8.53 -18.57
CA GLU A 3 -15.57 7.69 -17.67
C GLU A 3 -16.51 7.26 -16.54
N GLU A 4 -16.79 5.97 -16.45
CA GLU A 4 -17.39 5.41 -15.25
C GLU A 4 -16.38 5.63 -14.13
N VAL A 5 -16.66 6.61 -13.29
CA VAL A 5 -15.87 6.85 -12.07
C VAL A 5 -16.04 5.59 -11.23
N ARG A 6 -14.99 4.76 -11.13
CA ARG A 6 -14.99 3.65 -10.18
C ARG A 6 -15.30 4.20 -8.79
N GLU A 7 -16.40 3.75 -8.20
CA GLU A 7 -16.88 4.24 -6.89
C GLU A 7 -15.91 3.89 -5.75
N ARG A 8 -14.99 2.95 -5.97
CA ARG A 8 -13.93 2.54 -5.02
C ARG A 8 -12.60 2.47 -5.75
N LEU A 9 -11.57 3.05 -5.15
CA LEU A 9 -10.20 3.14 -5.70
C LEU A 9 -9.18 2.46 -4.78
N GLY A 10 -9.64 1.63 -3.84
CA GLY A 10 -8.78 0.98 -2.84
C GLY A 10 -9.06 1.37 -1.38
N GLY A 11 -8.15 0.93 -0.51
CA GLY A 11 -8.13 1.20 0.92
C GLY A 11 -6.71 1.37 1.43
N LEU A 12 -6.55 2.15 2.50
CA LEU A 12 -5.27 2.49 3.12
C LEU A 12 -5.26 2.05 4.57
N PHE A 13 -4.10 1.61 5.05
CA PHE A 13 -3.89 1.31 6.46
C PHE A 13 -2.51 1.80 6.90
N GLY A 14 -2.37 2.28 8.14
CA GLY A 14 -1.12 2.80 8.67
C GLY A 14 -0.95 2.48 10.14
N VAL A 15 0.30 2.22 10.56
CA VAL A 15 0.67 1.87 11.93
C VAL A 15 1.83 2.75 12.37
N VAL A 16 1.68 3.32 13.57
CA VAL A 16 2.76 3.89 14.37
C VAL A 16 2.66 3.24 15.74
N SER A 17 3.71 2.54 16.18
CA SER A 17 3.68 1.74 17.40
C SER A 17 5.01 1.81 18.16
N GLU A 18 4.96 1.65 19.48
CA GLU A 18 6.18 1.44 20.29
C GLU A 18 6.72 0.00 20.16
N ASN A 19 5.86 -0.94 19.75
CA ASN A 19 6.18 -2.36 19.56
C ASN A 19 6.36 -2.70 18.07
N GLN A 20 6.83 -3.91 17.78
CA GLN A 20 6.94 -4.39 16.40
C GLN A 20 5.56 -4.45 15.73
N LEU A 21 5.45 -3.82 14.56
CA LEU A 21 4.22 -3.69 13.77
C LEU A 21 3.78 -4.84 12.85
N PRO A 22 4.54 -5.94 12.56
CA PRO A 22 4.25 -6.81 11.41
C PRO A 22 2.83 -7.36 11.39
N ARG A 23 2.32 -7.75 12.55
CA ARG A 23 0.97 -8.26 12.71
C ARG A 23 -0.08 -7.21 12.38
N ASP A 24 0.04 -6.05 13.01
CA ASP A 24 -0.95 -4.97 12.91
C ASP A 24 -1.00 -4.42 11.48
N LEU A 25 0.16 -4.21 10.85
CA LEU A 25 0.22 -3.73 9.48
C LEU A 25 -0.28 -4.76 8.49
N PHE A 26 0.17 -6.02 8.56
CA PHE A 26 -0.24 -7.05 7.61
C PHE A 26 -1.75 -7.32 7.66
N PHE A 27 -2.30 -7.54 8.85
CA PHE A 27 -3.73 -7.85 8.99
C PHE A 27 -4.61 -6.62 8.83
N GLY A 28 -4.11 -5.42 9.16
CA GLY A 28 -4.82 -4.17 8.92
C GLY A 28 -4.95 -3.86 7.44
N VAL A 29 -3.89 -4.07 6.64
CA VAL A 29 -3.96 -3.95 5.17
C VAL A 29 -4.90 -5.00 4.58
N ASP A 30 -4.77 -6.26 5.00
CA ASP A 30 -5.63 -7.35 4.51
C ASP A 30 -7.12 -7.15 4.84
N TYR A 31 -7.45 -6.43 5.91
CA TYR A 31 -8.84 -6.09 6.23
C TYR A 31 -9.51 -5.30 5.08
N HIS A 32 -8.73 -4.52 4.34
CA HIS A 32 -9.19 -3.72 3.20
C HIS A 32 -9.18 -4.48 1.86
N SER A 33 -8.87 -5.79 1.82
CA SER A 33 -8.82 -6.60 0.59
C SER A 33 -10.11 -6.61 -0.24
N HIS A 34 -11.24 -6.16 0.33
CA HIS A 34 -12.53 -6.02 -0.36
C HIS A 34 -12.71 -4.67 -1.08
N LEU A 35 -11.74 -3.76 -0.97
CA LEU A 35 -11.81 -2.39 -1.53
C LEU A 35 -11.04 -2.22 -2.84
N GLY A 36 -10.30 -3.24 -3.28
CA GLY A 36 -9.60 -3.25 -4.57
C GLY A 36 -9.11 -4.66 -4.91
N THR A 37 -8.95 -4.92 -6.20
CA THR A 37 -8.55 -6.24 -6.69
C THR A 37 -7.19 -6.27 -7.37
N GLU A 38 -6.55 -5.15 -7.69
CA GLU A 38 -5.40 -5.15 -8.60
C GLU A 38 -4.06 -5.29 -7.88
N VAL A 39 -3.80 -4.46 -6.86
CA VAL A 39 -2.48 -4.38 -6.21
C VAL A 39 -2.60 -4.38 -4.70
N GLY A 40 -1.79 -5.21 -4.05
CA GLY A 40 -1.49 -5.14 -2.63
C GLY A 40 -0.13 -4.49 -2.40
N GLY A 41 -0.01 -3.67 -1.37
CA GLY A 41 1.18 -2.88 -1.11
C GLY A 41 1.47 -2.68 0.37
N ILE A 42 2.72 -2.79 0.77
CA ILE A 42 3.23 -2.49 2.12
C ILE A 42 4.53 -1.70 2.02
N ALA A 43 4.66 -0.66 2.84
CA ALA A 43 5.93 -0.01 3.15
C ALA A 43 6.15 0.04 4.67
N PHE A 44 7.38 -0.17 5.11
CA PHE A 44 7.75 -0.10 6.52
C PHE A 44 9.15 0.49 6.69
N LEU A 45 9.40 1.09 7.85
CA LEU A 45 10.70 1.68 8.18
C LEU A 45 11.53 0.70 9.01
N ASP A 46 12.64 0.23 8.45
CA ASP A 46 13.66 -0.62 9.09
C ASP A 46 15.06 -0.16 8.63
N GLU A 47 15.66 0.77 9.39
CA GLU A 47 16.85 1.57 9.01
C GLU A 47 16.62 2.49 7.78
N ASP A 48 16.05 1.97 6.70
CA ASP A 48 15.50 2.69 5.54
C ASP A 48 14.06 2.22 5.26
N ILE A 49 13.38 2.90 4.33
CA ILE A 49 12.04 2.56 3.86
C ILE A 49 12.11 1.35 2.93
N GLU A 50 11.52 0.24 3.34
CA GLU A 50 11.34 -0.95 2.52
C GLU A 50 9.94 -0.95 1.90
N VAL A 51 9.83 -1.36 0.63
CA VAL A 51 8.57 -1.41 -0.12
C VAL A 51 8.35 -2.79 -0.73
N ILE A 52 7.13 -3.30 -0.59
CA ILE A 52 6.66 -4.54 -1.17
C ILE A 52 5.35 -4.24 -1.90
N SER A 53 5.32 -4.42 -3.22
CA SER A 53 4.12 -4.29 -4.06
C SER A 53 3.94 -5.59 -4.84
N LYS A 54 2.73 -6.16 -4.83
CA LYS A 54 2.39 -7.36 -5.58
C LYS A 54 1.02 -7.22 -6.24
N ASP A 55 0.89 -7.81 -7.41
CA ASP A 55 -0.38 -8.06 -8.07
C ASP A 55 -1.23 -9.01 -7.19
N ILE A 56 -2.50 -8.67 -6.99
CA ILE A 56 -3.50 -9.50 -6.30
C ILE A 56 -4.76 -9.69 -7.17
N GLY A 57 -4.69 -9.40 -8.48
CA GLY A 57 -5.78 -9.50 -9.46
C GLY A 57 -6.43 -10.88 -9.50
N ASN A 58 -5.62 -11.91 -9.29
CA ASN A 58 -6.03 -13.31 -9.40
C ASN A 58 -5.83 -14.10 -8.10
N SER A 59 -5.47 -13.45 -6.99
CA SER A 59 -5.16 -14.12 -5.74
C SER A 59 -5.42 -13.24 -4.51
N GLN A 60 -5.53 -13.85 -3.34
CA GLN A 60 -5.75 -13.10 -2.11
C GLN A 60 -4.45 -12.46 -1.61
N PHE A 61 -4.53 -11.21 -1.14
CA PHE A 61 -3.41 -10.50 -0.48
C PHE A 61 -2.65 -11.38 0.51
N LYS A 62 -3.36 -12.02 1.44
CA LYS A 62 -2.79 -12.94 2.43
C LYS A 62 -1.91 -14.04 1.85
N SER A 63 -2.25 -14.56 0.68
CA SER A 63 -1.49 -15.63 0.02
C SER A 63 -0.22 -15.06 -0.59
N GLU A 64 -0.33 -13.96 -1.33
CA GLU A 64 0.81 -13.31 -1.99
C GLU A 64 1.83 -12.76 -1.00
N PHE A 65 1.38 -12.21 0.12
CA PHE A 65 2.27 -11.58 1.11
C PHE A 65 2.76 -12.55 2.19
N ARG A 66 2.36 -13.82 2.17
CA ARG A 66 2.74 -14.80 3.22
C ARG A 66 4.25 -14.91 3.38
N GLU A 67 4.98 -15.03 2.28
CA GLU A 67 6.45 -15.13 2.28
C GLU A 67 7.12 -13.81 2.65
N CYS A 68 6.41 -12.70 2.46
CA CYS A 68 6.87 -11.36 2.82
C CYS A 68 6.68 -11.05 4.31
N TYR A 69 5.78 -11.75 5.02
CA TYR A 69 5.42 -11.45 6.41
C TYR A 69 6.64 -11.39 7.34
N GLY A 70 7.58 -12.34 7.21
CA GLY A 70 8.80 -12.38 8.02
C GLY A 70 9.81 -11.26 7.72
N ARG A 71 9.65 -10.56 6.60
CA ARG A 71 10.49 -9.42 6.22
C ARG A 71 9.98 -8.10 6.79
N ILE A 72 8.67 -8.00 7.08
CA ILE A 72 8.07 -6.80 7.66
C ILE A 72 8.62 -6.62 9.07
N LYS A 73 9.13 -5.42 9.35
CA LYS A 73 9.77 -5.07 10.62
C LYS A 73 9.53 -3.62 10.98
N GLY A 74 9.97 -3.24 12.17
CA GLY A 74 10.01 -1.86 12.60
C GLY A 74 8.75 -1.43 13.35
N ARG A 75 8.59 -0.10 13.42
CA ARG A 75 7.59 0.58 14.27
C ARG A 75 6.69 1.56 13.53
N LEU A 76 7.02 1.85 12.27
CA LEU A 76 6.23 2.68 11.37
C LEU A 76 6.02 1.95 10.05
N GLY A 77 4.79 1.96 9.55
CA GLY A 77 4.50 1.43 8.23
C GLY A 77 3.12 1.79 7.72
N ILE A 78 2.96 1.71 6.42
CA ILE A 78 1.74 2.01 5.67
C ILE A 78 1.49 0.91 4.67
N GLY A 79 0.25 0.74 4.25
CA GLY A 79 -0.09 -0.19 3.20
C GLY A 79 -1.37 0.19 2.49
N VAL A 80 -1.58 -0.48 1.37
CA VAL A 80 -2.61 -0.16 0.41
C VAL A 80 -3.14 -1.44 -0.22
N ILE A 81 -4.44 -1.49 -0.39
CA ILE A 81 -5.12 -2.35 -1.35
C ILE A 81 -5.64 -1.40 -2.43
N SER A 82 -5.24 -1.61 -3.68
CA SER A 82 -5.53 -0.73 -4.81
C SER A 82 -6.41 -1.44 -5.81
N ASP A 83 -7.35 -0.69 -6.37
CA ASP A 83 -8.17 -1.13 -7.50
C ASP A 83 -7.61 -0.64 -8.85
N MET A 84 -6.39 -0.11 -8.81
CA MET A 84 -5.60 0.38 -9.95
C MET A 84 -4.37 -0.50 -10.13
N GLU A 85 -3.97 -0.72 -11.38
CA GLU A 85 -2.87 -1.61 -11.78
C GLU A 85 -1.48 -1.05 -11.40
N GLU A 86 -1.35 0.25 -11.16
CA GLU A 86 -0.05 0.85 -10.80
C GLU A 86 0.44 0.37 -9.44
N GLY A 87 1.71 -0.02 -9.39
CA GLY A 87 2.37 -0.47 -8.17
C GLY A 87 2.40 0.60 -7.08
N GLN A 88 1.96 0.22 -5.88
CA GLN A 88 2.01 1.05 -4.68
C GLN A 88 2.48 0.20 -3.48
N PRO A 89 3.12 0.78 -2.46
CA PRO A 89 3.47 2.19 -2.26
C PRO A 89 4.59 2.71 -3.19
N ILE A 90 4.63 4.01 -3.43
CA ILE A 90 5.70 4.67 -4.20
C ILE A 90 6.79 5.13 -3.22
N LYS A 91 8.02 4.62 -3.36
CA LYS A 91 9.23 5.14 -2.67
C LYS A 91 9.90 6.19 -3.53
N PHE A 92 10.24 7.33 -2.94
CA PHE A 92 10.98 8.39 -3.63
C PHE A 92 11.89 9.16 -2.67
N GLU A 93 12.93 9.78 -3.23
CA GLU A 93 13.87 10.62 -2.49
C GLU A 93 13.65 12.08 -2.83
N SER A 94 13.82 12.95 -1.83
CA SER A 94 13.78 14.39 -1.98
C SER A 94 14.98 15.03 -1.27
N ARG A 95 15.11 16.36 -1.37
CA ARG A 95 16.15 17.12 -0.67
C ARG A 95 16.12 16.98 0.86
N ILE A 96 14.99 16.57 1.44
CA ILE A 96 14.79 16.48 2.89
C ILE A 96 14.71 15.03 3.38
N GLY A 97 14.98 14.05 2.51
CA GLY A 97 15.00 12.63 2.86
C GLY A 97 14.15 11.75 1.96
N THR A 98 14.01 10.51 2.38
CA THR A 98 13.30 9.43 1.67
C THR A 98 11.88 9.29 2.19
N PHE A 99 10.93 9.07 1.27
CA PHE A 99 9.50 8.97 1.55
C PHE A 99 8.92 7.72 0.92
N ALA A 100 7.87 7.18 1.53
CA ALA A 100 6.93 6.26 0.90
C ALA A 100 5.53 6.85 0.96
N LEU A 101 4.78 6.70 -0.14
CA LEU A 101 3.44 7.23 -0.28
C LEU A 101 2.49 6.14 -0.77
N CYS A 102 1.36 6.01 -0.07
CA CYS A 102 0.19 5.30 -0.56
C CYS A 102 -0.90 6.30 -0.91
N THR A 103 -1.68 5.99 -1.94
CA THR A 103 -2.80 6.83 -2.38
C THR A 103 -4.03 5.98 -2.65
N THR A 104 -5.19 6.54 -2.33
CA THR A 104 -6.48 6.11 -2.85
C THR A 104 -7.29 7.37 -3.13
N GLY A 105 -7.89 7.46 -4.31
CA GLY A 105 -8.53 8.68 -4.79
C GLY A 105 -8.11 9.05 -6.21
N LEU A 106 -8.79 10.04 -6.77
CA LEU A 106 -8.59 10.51 -8.13
C LEU A 106 -8.29 12.01 -8.14
N ALA A 107 -7.12 12.38 -8.65
CA ALA A 107 -6.78 13.77 -8.95
C ALA A 107 -7.37 14.16 -10.32
N ARG A 108 -8.54 14.81 -10.31
CA ARG A 108 -9.29 15.14 -11.55
C ARG A 108 -8.54 16.05 -12.53
N ASN A 109 -7.54 16.79 -12.05
CA ASN A 109 -6.72 17.69 -12.85
C ASN A 109 -5.26 17.20 -12.95
N ALA A 110 -5.01 15.89 -12.85
CA ALA A 110 -3.66 15.33 -12.88
C ALA A 110 -2.83 15.74 -14.12
N SER A 111 -3.48 16.00 -15.26
CA SER A 111 -2.82 16.49 -16.48
C SER A 111 -2.32 17.95 -16.40
N GLU A 112 -2.71 18.69 -15.38
CA GLU A 112 -2.35 20.11 -15.16
C GLU A 112 -1.32 20.30 -14.03
N LEU A 113 -0.90 19.21 -13.36
CA LEU A 113 0.08 19.19 -12.27
C LEU A 113 1.47 18.81 -12.79
#